data_AF-A0A1G4BSP3-F1
#
_entry.id   AF-A0A1G4BSP3-F1
#
_cell.length_a   1.000
_cell.length_b   1.000
_cell.length_c   1.000
_cell.angle_alpha   90.00
_cell.angle_beta   90.00
_cell.angle_gamma   90.00
#
_symmetry.space_group_name_H-M   'P 1'
#
loop_
_entity.id
_entity.type
_entity.pdbx_description
1 polymer ?
#
loop_
_entity_poly.entity_id
_entity_poly.type
_entity_poly.pdbx_seq_one_letter_code
_entity_poly.pdbx_strand_id
1 'polypeptide(L)'
;MSSQITFRRDAVVFTAKAPAPLPIFSQAIKANNIVYVSGNVGMEPDTGKLADGLAAQTTQILKNLGAILFAAGSGLGKVIKVNVFVTDMGKFAEMNEAYLGVFEEPQPVRTCVQVSALPFGAQVEMECQALLGSFGGYPSPVRTALRQYQDVAEAAPDRFIRYVFPDILRQSRSLLAEFMRCPVDELVLCPNVTTATDTVLLNLRWEDGDTIVYTSGIYGALEKSIEAFIEAQPSVIGVSGVKIQLDLPLESEKIVAMFKEALQSEKLYLPGLLMPFQELVQGCREEGVLSMIDAAHGIGHIPLDLGKLDPVFFVTNCDKWLFTPRSVAAFFVPKRNQHMIRTTLPTSHGFRPLAARQVFDPMPSSQETNPMVKQFEYFGTIDNAPYCCIETALNFRKQACGGEDAIRTYCTNLAREAERIMVAHLGTEAFEIPEEQRVFFAHEVPAVTEWINRQFVETYQTYLSLLFHRGSWWARLSVAVYVDIEDCEYIAKVLKELSERVQRGEYKSQNRDT
;
A
#
# COMPACT_ATOMS: atom_id res chain seq x y z
N MET A 1 -19.61 34.98 -0.59
CA MET A 1 -18.88 35.30 -1.83
C MET A 1 -18.23 34.01 -2.29
N SER A 2 -18.52 33.59 -3.52
CA SER A 2 -18.05 32.34 -4.13
C SER A 2 -16.54 32.42 -4.37
N SER A 3 -15.75 31.65 -3.62
CA SER A 3 -14.34 31.41 -3.90
C SER A 3 -14.23 30.14 -4.74
N GLN A 4 -13.82 30.31 -6.01
CA GLN A 4 -13.63 29.22 -6.96
C GLN A 4 -12.63 28.19 -6.44
N ILE A 5 -13.06 26.93 -6.40
CA ILE A 5 -12.20 25.76 -6.27
C ILE A 5 -11.25 25.76 -7.47
N THR A 6 -9.99 26.14 -7.28
CA THR A 6 -8.98 25.92 -8.33
C THR A 6 -8.54 24.46 -8.30
N PHE A 7 -9.22 23.63 -9.10
CA PHE A 7 -8.72 22.33 -9.54
C PHE A 7 -7.38 22.53 -10.25
N ARG A 8 -6.25 22.27 -9.60
CA ARG A 8 -4.95 22.31 -10.28
C ARG A 8 -4.80 21.07 -11.15
N ARG A 9 -4.24 21.26 -12.35
CA ARG A 9 -3.76 20.17 -13.21
C ARG A 9 -2.50 19.61 -12.54
N ASP A 10 -2.58 18.41 -11.98
CA ASP A 10 -1.59 17.89 -11.02
C ASP A 10 -0.24 17.55 -11.66
N ALA A 11 -0.18 17.29 -12.98
CA ALA A 11 1.05 17.30 -13.78
C ALA A 11 0.76 17.18 -15.28
N VAL A 12 1.52 17.90 -16.10
CA VAL A 12 1.59 17.68 -17.56
C VAL A 12 2.42 16.44 -17.83
N VAL A 13 1.88 15.51 -18.63
CA VAL A 13 2.59 14.32 -19.09
C VAL A 13 3.09 14.57 -20.51
N PHE A 14 4.37 14.27 -20.73
CA PHE A 14 5.01 14.35 -22.03
C PHE A 14 5.95 13.16 -22.24
N THR A 15 5.94 12.60 -23.44
CA THR A 15 6.88 11.59 -23.91
C THR A 15 7.21 11.83 -25.38
N ALA A 16 8.49 11.66 -25.73
CA ALA A 16 8.95 11.69 -27.12
C ALA A 16 8.59 10.40 -27.89
N LYS A 17 8.14 9.35 -27.20
CA LYS A 17 7.73 8.07 -27.82
C LYS A 17 6.32 8.09 -28.41
N ALA A 18 5.68 9.26 -28.45
CA ALA A 18 4.42 9.53 -29.10
C ALA A 18 4.47 10.93 -29.75
N PRO A 19 3.64 11.22 -30.77
CA PRO A 19 3.64 12.52 -31.43
C PRO A 19 3.54 13.67 -30.43
N ALA A 20 4.38 14.68 -30.62
CA ALA A 20 4.37 15.87 -29.77
C ALA A 20 3.03 16.62 -29.88
N PRO A 21 2.49 17.16 -28.79
CA PRO A 21 1.26 17.95 -28.84
C PRO A 21 1.52 19.29 -29.53
N LEU A 22 0.47 19.88 -30.12
CA LEU A 22 0.53 21.26 -30.57
C LEU A 22 0.55 22.22 -29.36
N PRO A 23 1.07 23.45 -29.49
CA PRO A 23 1.15 24.42 -28.39
C PRO A 23 -0.20 24.78 -27.72
N ILE A 24 -1.33 24.35 -28.27
CA ILE A 24 -2.68 24.66 -27.82
C ILE A 24 -3.29 23.58 -26.89
N PHE A 25 -2.64 22.42 -26.74
CA PHE A 25 -3.07 21.36 -25.82
C PHE A 25 -1.89 20.60 -25.22
N SER A 26 -2.11 19.85 -24.14
CA SER A 26 -1.11 18.96 -23.55
C SER A 26 -1.25 17.56 -24.11
N GLN A 27 -0.15 16.79 -24.17
CA GLN A 27 -0.20 15.40 -24.65
C GLN A 27 -1.08 14.53 -23.73
N ALA A 28 -0.89 14.68 -22.42
CA ALA A 28 -1.83 14.22 -21.40
C ALA A 28 -1.74 15.05 -20.12
N ILE A 29 -2.78 14.99 -19.29
CA ILE A 29 -2.82 15.59 -17.95
C ILE A 29 -3.19 14.50 -16.93
N LYS A 30 -2.49 14.50 -15.79
CA LYS A 30 -2.93 13.75 -14.61
C LYS A 30 -3.82 14.62 -13.74
N ALA A 31 -4.99 14.10 -13.38
CA ALA A 31 -5.87 14.72 -12.41
C ALA A 31 -6.72 13.66 -11.73
N ASN A 32 -6.80 13.68 -10.39
CA ASN A 32 -7.71 12.83 -9.61
C ASN A 32 -7.58 11.32 -9.91
N ASN A 33 -6.34 10.77 -9.90
CA ASN A 33 -6.02 9.37 -10.23
C ASN A 33 -6.48 8.91 -11.62
N ILE A 34 -6.81 9.84 -12.50
CA ILE A 34 -7.13 9.59 -13.90
C ILE A 34 -6.09 10.32 -14.76
N VAL A 35 -5.60 9.64 -15.79
CA VAL A 35 -4.83 10.22 -16.88
C VAL A 35 -5.82 10.56 -17.98
N TYR A 36 -5.83 11.82 -18.40
CA TYR A 36 -6.61 12.29 -19.56
C TYR A 36 -5.64 12.45 -20.72
N VAL A 37 -5.79 11.63 -21.76
CA VAL A 37 -4.93 11.68 -22.95
C VAL A 37 -5.68 12.42 -24.06
N SER A 38 -5.01 13.38 -24.69
CA SER A 38 -5.59 14.13 -25.82
C SER A 38 -5.77 13.26 -27.06
N GLY A 39 -6.57 13.73 -28.01
CA GLY A 39 -6.77 13.08 -29.31
C GLY A 39 -5.45 12.74 -30.00
N ASN A 40 -5.33 11.49 -30.43
CA ASN A 40 -4.22 10.96 -31.18
C ASN A 40 -4.71 10.52 -32.55
N VAL A 41 -4.04 11.02 -33.60
CA VAL A 41 -4.12 10.46 -34.96
C VAL A 41 -3.02 9.41 -35.12
N GLY A 42 -3.19 8.50 -36.08
CA GLY A 42 -2.28 7.36 -36.34
C GLY A 42 -0.94 7.76 -36.94
N MET A 43 -0.25 8.70 -36.29
CA MET A 43 1.01 9.28 -36.70
C MET A 43 2.18 8.59 -35.99
N GLU A 44 3.22 8.27 -36.75
CA GLU A 44 4.45 7.72 -36.19
C GLU A 44 5.29 8.84 -35.54
N PRO A 45 5.78 8.65 -34.30
CA PRO A 45 6.49 9.70 -33.55
C PRO A 45 7.81 10.13 -34.22
N ASP A 46 8.54 9.20 -34.83
CA ASP A 46 9.88 9.48 -35.40
C ASP A 46 9.79 10.19 -36.76
N THR A 47 8.77 9.87 -37.56
CA THR A 47 8.64 10.37 -38.94
C THR A 47 7.64 11.52 -39.06
N GLY A 48 6.71 11.66 -38.11
CA GLY A 48 5.61 12.61 -38.17
C GLY A 48 4.60 12.30 -39.30
N LYS A 49 4.65 11.09 -39.90
CA LYS A 49 3.76 10.68 -40.98
C LYS A 49 2.61 9.84 -40.44
N LEU A 50 1.44 9.98 -41.06
CA LEU A 50 0.32 9.08 -40.82
C LEU A 50 0.65 7.69 -41.37
N ALA A 51 0.31 6.66 -40.60
CA ALA A 51 0.28 5.29 -41.08
C ALA A 51 -0.73 5.15 -42.23
N ASP A 52 -0.48 4.20 -43.12
CA ASP A 52 -1.26 4.04 -44.35
C ASP A 52 -2.52 3.18 -44.11
N GLY A 53 -3.69 3.76 -44.36
CA GLY A 53 -4.98 3.10 -44.15
C GLY A 53 -5.54 3.21 -42.71
N LEU A 54 -6.82 2.90 -42.57
CA LEU A 54 -7.58 3.07 -41.32
C LEU A 54 -7.10 2.09 -40.24
N ALA A 55 -6.93 0.80 -40.58
CA ALA A 55 -6.41 -0.20 -39.66
C ALA A 55 -5.02 0.17 -39.11
N ALA A 56 -4.07 0.53 -39.98
CA ALA A 56 -2.71 0.87 -39.55
C ALA A 56 -2.68 2.13 -38.68
N GLN A 57 -3.50 3.13 -39.01
CA GLN A 57 -3.66 4.32 -38.17
C GLN A 57 -4.22 3.95 -36.80
N THR A 58 -5.23 3.08 -36.73
CA THR A 58 -5.80 2.61 -35.47
C THR A 58 -4.75 1.92 -34.60
N THR A 59 -3.98 1.00 -35.16
CA THR A 59 -2.88 0.33 -34.45
C THR A 59 -1.82 1.32 -33.97
N GLN A 60 -1.46 2.31 -34.80
CA GLN A 60 -0.49 3.33 -34.41
C GLN A 60 -1.01 4.25 -33.30
N ILE A 61 -2.29 4.61 -33.32
CA ILE A 61 -2.94 5.37 -32.23
C ILE A 61 -2.82 4.61 -30.91
N LEU A 62 -3.14 3.31 -30.90
CA LEU A 62 -3.11 2.50 -29.69
C LEU A 62 -1.68 2.38 -29.12
N LYS A 63 -0.66 2.28 -29.99
CA LYS A 63 0.75 2.38 -29.58
C LYS A 63 1.07 3.74 -28.96
N ASN A 64 0.63 4.83 -29.58
CA ASN A 64 0.87 6.19 -29.07
C ASN A 64 0.18 6.41 -27.72
N LEU A 65 -1.11 6.02 -27.59
CA LEU A 65 -1.85 6.07 -26.32
C LEU A 65 -1.15 5.24 -25.25
N GLY A 66 -0.70 4.03 -25.60
CA GLY A 66 0.11 3.20 -24.71
C GLY A 66 1.37 3.91 -24.22
N ALA A 67 2.14 4.53 -25.12
CA ALA A 67 3.35 5.29 -24.76
C ALA A 67 3.06 6.49 -23.86
N ILE A 68 1.96 7.21 -24.10
CA ILE A 68 1.56 8.37 -23.28
C ILE A 68 1.07 7.93 -21.90
N LEU A 69 0.23 6.91 -21.83
CA LEU A 69 -0.26 6.32 -20.58
C LEU A 69 0.88 5.74 -19.76
N PHE A 70 1.84 5.10 -20.42
CA PHE A 70 3.07 4.62 -19.81
C PHE A 70 3.86 5.75 -19.16
N ALA A 71 4.10 6.84 -19.90
CA ALA A 71 4.76 8.04 -19.35
C ALA A 71 3.98 8.71 -18.21
N ALA A 72 2.66 8.46 -18.15
CA ALA A 72 1.82 8.93 -17.06
C ALA A 72 1.89 8.06 -15.79
N GLY A 73 2.44 6.83 -15.85
CA GLY A 73 2.37 5.84 -14.77
C GLY A 73 1.08 5.01 -14.78
N SER A 74 0.49 4.83 -15.96
CA SER A 74 -0.72 4.06 -16.24
C SER A 74 -0.44 3.03 -17.36
N GLY A 75 -1.47 2.45 -17.96
CA GLY A 75 -1.35 1.51 -19.07
C GLY A 75 -2.67 1.30 -19.79
N LEU A 76 -2.63 0.67 -20.96
CA LEU A 76 -3.83 0.41 -21.79
C LEU A 76 -4.85 -0.46 -21.06
N GLY A 77 -4.43 -1.44 -20.26
CA GLY A 77 -5.32 -2.24 -19.41
C GLY A 77 -6.03 -1.45 -18.31
N LYS A 78 -5.58 -0.22 -18.02
CA LYS A 78 -6.21 0.68 -17.04
C LYS A 78 -7.12 1.71 -17.71
N VAL A 79 -7.30 1.63 -19.03
CA VAL A 79 -8.19 2.53 -19.77
C VAL A 79 -9.63 2.21 -19.42
N ILE A 80 -10.32 3.20 -18.87
CA ILE A 80 -11.71 3.07 -18.46
C ILE A 80 -12.68 3.61 -19.52
N LYS A 81 -12.20 4.50 -20.40
CA LYS A 81 -13.02 5.11 -21.46
C LYS A 81 -12.19 5.42 -22.71
N VAL A 82 -12.79 5.18 -23.88
CA VAL A 82 -12.26 5.61 -25.18
C VAL A 82 -13.33 6.36 -25.98
N ASN A 83 -12.95 7.50 -26.56
CA ASN A 83 -13.75 8.13 -27.61
C ASN A 83 -13.04 7.93 -28.95
N VAL A 84 -13.79 7.52 -29.97
CA VAL A 84 -13.30 7.23 -31.32
C VAL A 84 -14.02 8.12 -32.34
N PHE A 85 -13.25 8.73 -33.22
CA PHE A 85 -13.75 9.54 -34.32
C PHE A 85 -13.24 8.95 -35.63
N VAL A 86 -14.13 8.67 -36.58
CA VAL A 86 -13.79 8.14 -37.91
C VAL A 86 -14.36 9.03 -39.01
N THR A 87 -13.71 9.09 -40.18
CA THR A 87 -14.25 9.85 -41.32
C THR A 87 -15.26 9.07 -42.16
N ASP A 88 -15.24 7.74 -42.07
CA ASP A 88 -16.13 6.85 -42.82
C ASP A 88 -16.61 5.68 -41.94
N MET A 89 -17.88 5.73 -41.53
CA MET A 89 -18.52 4.68 -40.74
C MET A 89 -18.73 3.39 -41.56
N GLY A 90 -18.67 3.45 -42.89
CA GLY A 90 -18.65 2.25 -43.74
C GLY A 90 -17.46 1.34 -43.47
N LYS A 91 -16.37 1.87 -42.89
CA LYS A 91 -15.16 1.12 -42.50
C LYS A 91 -15.08 0.82 -41.00
N PHE A 92 -16.18 0.96 -40.27
CA PHE A 92 -16.23 0.75 -38.82
C PHE A 92 -15.71 -0.64 -38.39
N ALA A 93 -16.01 -1.68 -39.18
CA ALA A 93 -15.56 -3.04 -38.91
C ALA A 93 -14.02 -3.17 -38.96
N GLU A 94 -13.38 -2.55 -39.95
CA GLU A 94 -11.91 -2.55 -40.11
C GLU A 94 -11.21 -1.89 -38.91
N MET A 95 -11.71 -0.75 -38.45
CA MET A 95 -11.19 -0.08 -37.25
C MET A 95 -11.39 -0.96 -36.00
N ASN A 96 -12.56 -1.58 -35.85
CA ASN A 96 -12.84 -2.45 -34.70
C ASN A 96 -11.91 -3.65 -34.64
N GLU A 97 -11.59 -4.28 -35.77
CA GLU A 97 -10.66 -5.40 -35.81
C GLU A 97 -9.28 -5.00 -35.24
N ALA A 98 -8.75 -3.84 -35.66
CA ALA A 98 -7.50 -3.30 -35.11
C ALA A 98 -7.61 -2.88 -33.63
N TYR A 99 -8.77 -2.38 -33.20
CA TYR A 99 -9.05 -1.99 -31.80
C TYR A 99 -9.11 -3.19 -30.84
N LEU A 100 -9.79 -4.26 -31.28
CA LEU A 100 -9.97 -5.49 -30.51
C LEU A 100 -8.68 -6.27 -30.31
N GLY A 101 -7.66 -6.05 -31.17
CA GLY A 101 -6.33 -6.62 -30.98
C GLY A 101 -5.54 -6.05 -29.79
N VAL A 102 -6.08 -5.04 -29.08
CA VAL A 102 -5.37 -4.36 -27.98
C VAL A 102 -6.15 -4.34 -26.67
N PHE A 103 -7.48 -4.18 -26.72
CA PHE A 103 -8.31 -4.14 -25.50
C PHE A 103 -9.00 -5.49 -25.27
N GLU A 104 -8.64 -6.14 -24.17
CA GLU A 104 -9.26 -7.38 -23.69
C GLU A 104 -10.58 -7.09 -22.92
N GLU A 105 -11.37 -8.12 -22.63
CA GLU A 105 -12.61 -7.97 -21.87
C GLU A 105 -12.35 -7.86 -20.35
N PRO A 106 -13.11 -7.02 -19.60
CA PRO A 106 -14.12 -6.10 -20.09
C PRO A 106 -13.51 -4.87 -20.78
N GLN A 107 -13.99 -4.58 -21.99
CA GLN A 107 -13.49 -3.45 -22.77
C GLN A 107 -13.83 -2.10 -22.10
N PRO A 108 -13.00 -1.06 -22.32
CA PRO A 108 -13.33 0.28 -21.88
C PRO A 108 -14.69 0.73 -22.42
N VAL A 109 -15.43 1.54 -21.65
CA VAL A 109 -16.66 2.12 -22.21
C VAL A 109 -16.31 3.00 -23.40
N ARG A 110 -17.06 2.86 -24.50
CA ARG A 110 -16.67 3.46 -25.77
C ARG A 110 -17.79 4.26 -26.42
N THR A 111 -17.43 5.39 -27.01
CA THR A 111 -18.27 6.13 -27.95
C THR A 111 -17.53 6.23 -29.29
N CYS A 112 -18.20 5.91 -30.40
CA CYS A 112 -17.66 6.06 -31.75
C CYS A 112 -18.62 6.91 -32.59
N VAL A 113 -18.10 7.95 -33.27
CA VAL A 113 -18.90 8.83 -34.13
C VAL A 113 -18.19 9.10 -35.46
N GLN A 114 -18.98 9.31 -36.51
CA GLN A 114 -18.44 9.78 -37.79
C GLN A 114 -18.30 11.30 -37.78
N VAL A 115 -17.19 11.81 -38.31
CA VAL A 115 -16.90 13.24 -38.48
C VAL A 115 -16.59 13.58 -39.93
N SER A 116 -16.75 14.84 -40.33
CA SER A 116 -16.53 15.26 -41.72
C SER A 116 -15.06 15.25 -42.14
N ALA A 117 -14.14 15.47 -41.20
CA ALA A 117 -12.70 15.48 -41.42
C ALA A 117 -11.95 15.38 -40.08
N LEU A 118 -10.69 14.94 -40.12
CA LEU A 118 -9.76 14.87 -39.00
C LEU A 118 -8.44 15.59 -39.34
N PRO A 119 -7.63 15.99 -38.34
CA PRO A 119 -6.33 16.62 -38.57
C PRO A 119 -5.43 15.80 -39.52
N PHE A 120 -4.65 16.51 -40.34
CA PHE A 120 -3.69 15.92 -41.29
C PHE A 120 -4.30 14.96 -42.34
N GLY A 121 -5.62 14.95 -42.49
CA GLY A 121 -6.30 13.99 -43.38
C GLY A 121 -6.37 12.57 -42.81
N ALA A 122 -6.23 12.41 -41.49
CA ALA A 122 -6.37 11.12 -40.84
C ALA A 122 -7.77 10.51 -41.07
N GLN A 123 -7.84 9.18 -41.02
CA GLN A 123 -9.09 8.42 -41.14
C GLN A 123 -9.70 8.10 -39.77
N VAL A 124 -8.88 8.14 -38.70
CA VAL A 124 -9.29 7.90 -37.32
C VAL A 124 -8.51 8.77 -36.33
N GLU A 125 -9.18 9.16 -35.25
CA GLU A 125 -8.61 9.80 -34.07
C GLU A 125 -9.20 9.17 -32.81
N MET A 126 -8.38 8.96 -31.77
CA MET A 126 -8.88 8.47 -30.47
C MET A 126 -8.28 9.22 -29.30
N GLU A 127 -9.08 9.37 -28.24
CA GLU A 127 -8.65 9.84 -26.92
C GLU A 127 -9.11 8.86 -25.84
N CYS A 128 -8.42 8.86 -24.68
CA CYS A 128 -8.76 7.93 -23.61
C CYS A 128 -8.55 8.50 -22.20
N GLN A 129 -9.18 7.82 -21.24
CA GLN A 129 -9.01 8.05 -19.80
C GLN A 129 -8.56 6.76 -19.12
N ALA A 130 -7.57 6.83 -18.23
CA ALA A 130 -7.02 5.64 -17.56
C ALA A 130 -6.66 5.84 -16.08
N LEU A 131 -6.62 4.77 -15.28
CA LEU A 131 -6.32 4.81 -13.84
C LEU A 131 -4.81 4.79 -13.50
N LEU A 132 -4.42 5.36 -12.35
CA LEU A 132 -3.04 5.39 -11.79
C LEU A 132 -2.92 4.51 -10.51
N GLY A 133 -1.80 3.78 -10.24
CA GLY A 133 -1.65 3.10 -8.92
C GLY A 133 -0.27 2.49 -8.51
N SER A 134 0.08 2.64 -7.21
CA SER A 134 0.64 1.65 -6.22
C SER A 134 0.93 2.35 -4.84
N PHE A 135 1.09 1.58 -3.74
CA PHE A 135 1.09 1.87 -2.26
C PHE A 135 -0.22 1.65 -1.46
N GLY A 136 -1.13 0.82 -1.95
CA GLY A 136 -2.49 0.78 -1.40
C GLY A 136 -3.28 1.99 -1.90
N GLY A 137 -4.43 1.71 -2.47
CA GLY A 137 -5.36 2.71 -2.96
C GLY A 137 -6.54 2.83 -2.00
N TYR A 138 -7.03 4.05 -1.84
CA TYR A 138 -8.37 4.25 -1.32
C TYR A 138 -9.32 4.53 -2.50
N PRO A 139 -10.57 4.03 -2.44
CA PRO A 139 -11.53 4.17 -3.54
C PRO A 139 -12.00 5.62 -3.67
N SER A 140 -12.64 5.95 -4.80
CA SER A 140 -13.09 7.30 -5.10
C SER A 140 -14.02 7.92 -4.04
N PRO A 141 -14.91 7.17 -3.33
CA PRO A 141 -15.70 7.75 -2.24
C PRO A 141 -14.83 8.20 -1.07
N VAL A 142 -13.82 7.39 -0.70
CA VAL A 142 -12.88 7.73 0.38
C VAL A 142 -12.03 8.95 0.01
N ARG A 143 -11.59 9.06 -1.25
CA ARG A 143 -10.90 10.27 -1.73
C ARG A 143 -11.79 11.52 -1.58
N THR A 144 -13.06 11.38 -1.91
CA THR A 144 -14.02 12.49 -1.84
C THR A 144 -14.21 12.93 -0.40
N ALA A 145 -14.40 11.98 0.53
CA ALA A 145 -14.47 12.27 1.95
C ALA A 145 -13.18 12.92 2.47
N LEU A 146 -12.01 12.41 2.08
CA LEU A 146 -10.71 12.99 2.46
C LEU A 146 -10.64 14.47 2.09
N ARG A 147 -10.93 14.80 0.83
CA ARG A 147 -10.88 16.21 0.37
C ARG A 147 -11.92 17.08 1.06
N GLN A 148 -13.12 16.55 1.34
CA GLN A 148 -14.14 17.28 2.08
C GLN A 148 -13.68 17.60 3.51
N TYR A 149 -13.03 16.66 4.21
CA TYR A 149 -12.49 16.93 5.54
C TYR A 149 -11.33 17.92 5.52
N GLN A 150 -10.47 17.88 4.48
CA GLN A 150 -9.44 18.88 4.26
C GLN A 150 -10.07 20.27 4.03
N ASP A 151 -11.07 20.38 3.16
CA ASP A 151 -11.77 21.64 2.90
C ASP A 151 -12.46 22.20 4.17
N VAL A 152 -13.06 21.35 5.00
CA VAL A 152 -13.66 21.74 6.28
C VAL A 152 -12.60 22.19 7.29
N ALA A 153 -11.46 21.51 7.34
CA ALA A 153 -10.34 21.89 8.19
C ALA A 153 -9.82 23.29 7.80
N GLU A 154 -9.60 23.54 6.51
CA GLU A 154 -9.08 24.83 6.03
C GLU A 154 -10.11 25.97 6.08
N ALA A 155 -11.41 25.65 5.99
CA ALA A 155 -12.46 26.65 6.12
C ALA A 155 -12.53 27.27 7.53
N ALA A 156 -12.19 26.50 8.57
CA ALA A 156 -12.13 26.97 9.96
C ALA A 156 -11.17 26.13 10.82
N PRO A 157 -9.84 26.35 10.73
CA PRO A 157 -8.83 25.47 11.32
C PRO A 157 -8.97 25.26 12.83
N ASP A 158 -9.04 26.34 13.61
CA ASP A 158 -9.19 26.24 15.07
C ASP A 158 -10.49 25.54 15.47
N ARG A 159 -11.59 25.82 14.75
CA ARG A 159 -12.87 25.17 15.01
C ARG A 159 -12.76 23.67 14.75
N PHE A 160 -12.20 23.30 13.60
CA PHE A 160 -12.09 21.91 13.21
C PHE A 160 -11.16 21.13 14.14
N ILE A 161 -9.91 21.56 14.27
CA ILE A 161 -8.87 20.86 15.02
C ILE A 161 -9.25 20.72 16.50
N ARG A 162 -9.79 21.78 17.11
CA ARG A 162 -9.98 21.82 18.57
C ARG A 162 -11.33 21.26 19.02
N TYR A 163 -12.38 21.39 18.21
CA TYR A 163 -13.75 21.11 18.68
C TYR A 163 -14.51 20.09 17.83
N VAL A 164 -14.20 19.95 16.53
CA VAL A 164 -14.93 19.02 15.65
C VAL A 164 -14.18 17.70 15.52
N PHE A 165 -12.87 17.76 15.32
CA PHE A 165 -12.04 16.59 15.09
C PHE A 165 -12.08 15.57 16.26
N PRO A 166 -12.02 15.96 17.55
CA PRO A 166 -12.08 14.98 18.64
C PRO A 166 -13.34 14.08 18.62
N ASP A 167 -14.49 14.63 18.21
CA ASP A 167 -15.74 13.87 18.13
C ASP A 167 -15.74 12.92 16.92
N ILE A 168 -15.26 13.38 15.77
CA ILE A 168 -15.07 12.53 14.58
C ILE A 168 -14.05 11.41 14.87
N LEU A 169 -12.95 11.73 15.55
CA LEU A 169 -11.93 10.77 15.95
C LEU A 169 -12.52 9.69 16.87
N ARG A 170 -13.39 10.06 17.83
CA ARG A 170 -14.11 9.11 18.68
C ARG A 170 -15.03 8.20 17.84
N GLN A 171 -15.75 8.75 16.86
CA GLN A 171 -16.58 7.95 15.96
C GLN A 171 -15.72 6.95 15.17
N SER A 172 -14.63 7.40 14.54
CA SER A 172 -13.71 6.54 13.80
C SER A 172 -13.12 5.43 14.68
N ARG A 173 -12.72 5.76 15.91
CA ARG A 173 -12.25 4.76 16.88
C ARG A 173 -13.33 3.77 17.28
N SER A 174 -14.56 4.22 17.48
CA SER A 174 -15.69 3.35 17.85
C SER A 174 -15.98 2.33 16.74
N LEU A 175 -15.97 2.78 15.48
CA LEU A 175 -16.17 1.93 14.31
C LEU A 175 -15.04 0.88 14.17
N LEU A 176 -13.78 1.28 14.38
CA LEU A 176 -12.66 0.35 14.36
C LEU A 176 -12.67 -0.61 15.55
N ALA A 177 -13.06 -0.14 16.73
CA ALA A 177 -13.15 -0.97 17.93
C ALA A 177 -14.23 -2.04 17.77
N GLU A 178 -15.39 -1.70 17.18
CA GLU A 178 -16.41 -2.68 16.79
C GLU A 178 -15.85 -3.67 15.76
N PHE A 179 -15.19 -3.17 14.72
CA PHE A 179 -14.61 -4.00 13.65
C PHE A 179 -13.56 -5.00 14.17
N MET A 180 -12.73 -4.57 15.13
CA MET A 180 -11.65 -5.37 15.75
C MET A 180 -12.10 -6.13 17.01
N ARG A 181 -13.36 -5.95 17.43
CA ARG A 181 -13.97 -6.53 18.63
C ARG A 181 -13.16 -6.23 19.90
N CYS A 182 -12.91 -4.96 20.15
CA CYS A 182 -12.32 -4.47 21.40
C CYS A 182 -13.09 -3.28 21.97
N PRO A 183 -12.87 -2.94 23.26
CA PRO A 183 -13.37 -1.70 23.83
C PRO A 183 -12.77 -0.47 23.14
N VAL A 184 -13.60 0.55 22.89
CA VAL A 184 -13.15 1.79 22.23
C VAL A 184 -12.06 2.50 23.02
N ASP A 185 -12.11 2.46 24.34
CA ASP A 185 -11.15 3.10 25.24
C ASP A 185 -9.82 2.34 25.33
N GLU A 186 -9.69 1.21 24.65
CA GLU A 186 -8.44 0.45 24.46
C GLU A 186 -7.82 0.65 23.07
N LEU A 187 -8.43 1.46 22.21
CA LEU A 187 -7.97 1.72 20.85
C LEU A 187 -7.66 3.21 20.67
N VAL A 188 -6.51 3.55 20.11
CA VAL A 188 -6.15 4.91 19.64
C VAL A 188 -5.71 4.87 18.18
N LEU A 189 -5.62 6.02 17.54
CA LEU A 189 -5.09 6.14 16.17
C LEU A 189 -3.73 6.81 16.18
N CYS A 190 -2.83 6.33 15.32
CA CYS A 190 -1.52 6.91 15.10
C CYS A 190 -1.17 6.87 13.59
N PRO A 191 -0.08 7.53 13.16
CA PRO A 191 0.24 7.61 11.74
C PRO A 191 0.51 6.25 11.07
N ASN A 192 1.21 5.34 11.72
CA ASN A 192 1.52 4.02 11.17
C ASN A 192 2.05 3.10 12.28
N VAL A 193 2.17 1.81 11.95
CA VAL A 193 2.78 0.78 12.82
C VAL A 193 4.16 1.18 13.31
N THR A 194 5.04 1.73 12.44
CA THR A 194 6.39 2.13 12.84
C THR A 194 6.37 3.16 13.97
N THR A 195 5.52 4.19 13.87
CA THR A 195 5.33 5.18 14.94
C THR A 195 4.80 4.55 16.24
N ALA A 196 3.90 3.56 16.15
CA ALA A 196 3.40 2.88 17.35
C ALA A 196 4.49 2.00 18.01
N THR A 197 5.31 1.31 17.22
CA THR A 197 6.46 0.54 17.74
C THR A 197 7.43 1.43 18.49
N ASP A 198 7.83 2.54 17.89
CA ASP A 198 8.69 3.51 18.58
C ASP A 198 8.00 4.07 19.83
N THR A 199 6.69 4.31 19.76
CA THR A 199 5.90 4.75 20.93
C THR A 199 5.99 3.72 22.06
N VAL A 200 5.88 2.42 21.79
CA VAL A 200 6.01 1.38 22.83
C VAL A 200 7.43 1.32 23.37
N LEU A 201 8.44 1.18 22.49
CA LEU A 201 9.84 1.05 22.89
C LEU A 201 10.30 2.20 23.80
N LEU A 202 9.95 3.44 23.43
CA LEU A 202 10.35 4.65 24.16
C LEU A 202 9.55 4.89 25.45
N ASN A 203 8.39 4.25 25.62
CA ASN A 203 7.57 4.40 26.82
C ASN A 203 7.79 3.29 27.85
N LEU A 204 8.19 2.09 27.41
CA LEU A 204 8.53 1.01 28.33
C LEU A 204 9.68 1.43 29.25
N ARG A 205 9.58 1.05 30.52
CA ARG A 205 10.69 1.21 31.47
C ARG A 205 11.55 -0.03 31.39
N TRP A 206 12.81 0.14 31.03
CA TRP A 206 13.78 -0.93 30.89
C TRP A 206 14.70 -0.98 32.11
N GLU A 207 15.08 -2.19 32.48
CA GLU A 207 15.99 -2.56 33.56
C GLU A 207 17.22 -3.24 32.96
N ASP A 208 18.31 -3.26 33.72
CA ASP A 208 19.55 -3.90 33.29
C ASP A 208 19.33 -5.40 33.06
N GLY A 209 19.75 -5.91 31.89
CA GLY A 209 19.55 -7.30 31.48
C GLY A 209 18.24 -7.57 30.72
N ASP A 210 17.34 -6.59 30.59
CA ASP A 210 16.14 -6.78 29.78
C ASP A 210 16.46 -7.06 28.31
N THR A 211 15.62 -7.88 27.68
CA THR A 211 15.85 -8.31 26.31
C THR A 211 14.58 -8.15 25.46
N ILE A 212 14.80 -7.73 24.21
CA ILE A 212 13.80 -7.64 23.15
C ILE A 212 13.96 -8.84 22.23
N VAL A 213 12.99 -9.72 22.21
CA VAL A 213 12.95 -10.89 21.32
C VAL A 213 12.18 -10.54 20.06
N TYR A 214 12.76 -10.83 18.90
CA TYR A 214 12.10 -10.62 17.61
C TYR A 214 12.53 -11.70 16.63
N THR A 215 11.83 -11.82 15.50
CA THR A 215 12.11 -12.86 14.50
C THR A 215 12.79 -12.29 13.26
N SER A 216 13.50 -13.12 12.50
CA SER A 216 14.10 -12.71 11.22
C SER A 216 13.11 -12.23 10.15
N GLY A 217 11.81 -12.49 10.34
CA GLY A 217 10.71 -11.99 9.51
C GLY A 217 10.15 -10.62 9.92
N ILE A 218 10.75 -9.93 10.90
CA ILE A 218 10.35 -8.59 11.32
C ILE A 218 10.49 -7.57 10.16
N TYR A 219 9.66 -6.53 10.16
CA TYR A 219 9.83 -5.45 9.19
C TYR A 219 11.13 -4.69 9.45
N GLY A 220 11.93 -4.45 8.40
CA GLY A 220 13.27 -3.87 8.56
C GLY A 220 13.32 -2.49 9.23
N ALA A 221 12.25 -1.69 9.17
CA ALA A 221 12.19 -0.44 9.94
C ALA A 221 12.05 -0.70 11.44
N LEU A 222 11.29 -1.72 11.83
CA LEU A 222 11.12 -2.09 13.25
C LEU A 222 12.40 -2.73 13.80
N GLU A 223 13.11 -3.54 13.00
CA GLU A 223 14.44 -4.03 13.37
C GLU A 223 15.40 -2.86 13.63
N LYS A 224 15.42 -1.86 12.73
CA LYS A 224 16.21 -0.64 12.93
C LYS A 224 15.74 0.18 14.15
N SER A 225 14.45 0.22 14.44
CA SER A 225 13.93 0.87 15.66
C SER A 225 14.45 0.18 16.92
N ILE A 226 14.52 -1.15 16.94
CA ILE A 226 15.09 -1.92 18.05
C ILE A 226 16.58 -1.59 18.22
N GLU A 227 17.36 -1.66 17.13
CA GLU A 227 18.80 -1.35 17.18
C GLU A 227 19.07 0.09 17.61
N ALA A 228 18.35 1.06 17.04
CA ALA A 228 18.48 2.47 17.42
C ALA A 228 18.07 2.72 18.88
N PHE A 229 17.05 2.01 19.37
CA PHE A 229 16.62 2.08 20.76
C PHE A 229 17.70 1.54 21.71
N ILE A 230 18.29 0.39 21.39
CA ILE A 230 19.38 -0.23 22.16
C ILE A 230 20.61 0.69 22.17
N GLU A 231 21.01 1.23 21.02
CA GLU A 231 22.14 2.17 20.92
C GLU A 231 21.94 3.43 21.78
N ALA A 232 20.69 3.90 21.90
CA ALA A 232 20.35 5.08 22.69
C ALA A 232 20.30 4.82 24.21
N GLN A 233 20.32 3.56 24.67
CA GLN A 233 20.28 3.27 26.10
C GLN A 233 21.58 3.69 26.80
N PRO A 234 21.50 4.22 28.03
CA PRO A 234 22.68 4.47 28.84
C PRO A 234 23.48 3.18 29.03
N SER A 235 24.81 3.26 29.04
CA SER A 235 25.70 2.09 29.22
C SER A 235 25.51 1.32 30.55
N VAL A 236 24.72 1.86 31.48
CA VAL A 236 24.36 1.24 32.77
C VAL A 236 23.07 0.42 32.72
N ILE A 237 22.34 0.45 31.59
CA ILE A 237 21.17 -0.39 31.33
C ILE A 237 21.52 -1.25 30.10
N GLY A 238 21.97 -2.48 30.33
CA GLY A 238 22.25 -3.44 29.29
C GLY A 238 20.97 -4.03 28.71
N VAL A 239 20.28 -3.29 27.84
CA VAL A 239 19.19 -3.84 27.02
C VAL A 239 19.78 -4.53 25.80
N SER A 240 19.31 -5.74 25.48
CA SER A 240 19.78 -6.50 24.33
C SER A 240 18.65 -6.89 23.37
N GLY A 241 19.02 -7.19 22.12
CA GLY A 241 18.10 -7.72 21.11
C GLY A 241 18.44 -9.18 20.80
N VAL A 242 17.46 -10.07 20.88
CA VAL A 242 17.58 -11.48 20.50
C VAL A 242 16.75 -11.74 19.25
N LYS A 243 17.46 -11.92 18.13
CA LYS A 243 16.85 -12.27 16.85
C LYS A 243 16.73 -13.79 16.71
N ILE A 244 15.51 -14.30 16.77
CA ILE A 244 15.20 -15.68 16.42
C ILE A 244 15.28 -15.83 14.90
N GLN A 245 16.30 -16.53 14.44
CA GLN A 245 16.48 -16.82 13.03
C GLN A 245 15.48 -17.89 12.57
N LEU A 246 14.47 -17.47 11.81
CA LEU A 246 13.49 -18.36 11.18
C LEU A 246 13.98 -18.76 9.80
N ASP A 247 14.44 -20.00 9.67
CA ASP A 247 14.84 -20.55 8.38
C ASP A 247 13.63 -21.14 7.65
N LEU A 248 12.77 -20.22 7.17
CA LEU A 248 11.52 -20.54 6.50
C LEU A 248 11.70 -21.37 5.21
N PRO A 249 10.71 -22.21 4.85
CA PRO A 249 9.45 -22.38 5.57
C PRO A 249 9.59 -23.30 6.79
N LEU A 250 8.70 -23.14 7.78
CA LEU A 250 8.67 -23.89 9.04
C LEU A 250 7.21 -24.13 9.47
N GLU A 251 6.93 -25.28 10.06
CA GLU A 251 5.64 -25.56 10.69
C GLU A 251 5.40 -24.66 11.91
N SER A 252 4.13 -24.34 12.16
CA SER A 252 3.72 -23.45 13.26
C SER A 252 4.21 -23.95 14.62
N GLU A 253 4.12 -25.26 14.87
CA GLU A 253 4.56 -25.88 16.13
C GLU A 253 6.06 -25.68 16.35
N LYS A 254 6.87 -25.74 15.28
CA LYS A 254 8.31 -25.53 15.37
C LYS A 254 8.64 -24.07 15.64
N ILE A 255 7.91 -23.14 15.01
CA ILE A 255 8.05 -21.70 15.29
C ILE A 255 7.73 -21.41 16.76
N VAL A 256 6.64 -21.96 17.28
CA VAL A 256 6.26 -21.81 18.70
C VAL A 256 7.29 -22.43 19.63
N ALA A 257 7.85 -23.60 19.29
CA ALA A 257 8.89 -24.24 20.10
C ALA A 257 10.18 -23.39 20.16
N MET A 258 10.67 -22.92 19.01
CA MET A 258 11.84 -22.01 18.94
C MET A 258 11.60 -20.72 19.71
N PHE A 259 10.37 -20.22 19.66
CA PHE A 259 9.97 -19.05 20.42
C PHE A 259 9.98 -19.29 21.93
N LYS A 260 9.37 -20.38 22.41
CA LYS A 260 9.36 -20.73 23.84
C LYS A 260 10.77 -20.98 24.40
N GLU A 261 11.68 -21.51 23.59
CA GLU A 261 13.09 -21.65 23.98
C GLU A 261 13.79 -20.30 24.17
N ALA A 262 13.43 -19.31 23.35
CA ALA A 262 13.97 -17.95 23.39
C ALA A 262 13.20 -16.99 24.33
N LEU A 263 12.28 -17.50 25.15
CA LEU A 263 11.52 -16.74 26.16
C LEU A 263 12.06 -16.92 27.60
N GLN A 264 13.26 -17.50 27.75
CA GLN A 264 13.89 -17.57 29.07
C GLN A 264 14.62 -16.27 29.43
N SER A 265 13.96 -15.41 30.22
CA SER A 265 14.48 -14.17 30.87
C SER A 265 14.25 -12.83 30.13
N GLU A 266 13.29 -12.74 29.22
CA GLU A 266 13.11 -11.57 28.34
C GLU A 266 11.85 -10.75 28.63
N LYS A 267 11.82 -9.52 28.12
CA LYS A 267 10.81 -8.52 28.50
C LYS A 267 9.77 -8.24 27.43
N LEU A 268 10.16 -8.23 26.15
CA LEU A 268 9.29 -7.84 25.05
C LEU A 268 9.47 -8.78 23.86
N TYR A 269 8.36 -9.18 23.25
CA TYR A 269 8.35 -9.92 21.99
C TYR A 269 7.67 -9.15 20.85
N LEU A 270 8.31 -9.15 19.67
CA LEU A 270 7.84 -8.55 18.42
C LEU A 270 7.84 -9.59 17.27
N PRO A 271 6.70 -10.23 16.94
CA PRO A 271 6.61 -11.19 15.85
C PRO A 271 6.68 -10.52 14.47
N GLY A 272 7.25 -11.24 13.51
CA GLY A 272 7.26 -10.89 12.08
C GLY A 272 6.08 -11.45 11.29
N LEU A 273 6.12 -11.36 9.96
CA LEU A 273 5.05 -11.79 9.05
C LEU A 273 4.77 -13.31 9.11
N LEU A 274 3.50 -13.71 9.00
CA LEU A 274 3.02 -15.12 8.90
C LEU A 274 3.47 -16.01 10.07
N MET A 275 2.93 -15.71 11.24
CA MET A 275 3.27 -16.39 12.49
C MET A 275 2.01 -16.98 13.14
N PRO A 276 2.12 -18.06 13.93
CA PRO A 276 1.05 -18.55 14.81
C PRO A 276 0.85 -17.57 15.99
N PHE A 277 0.42 -16.35 15.68
CA PHE A 277 0.48 -15.21 16.59
C PHE A 277 -0.44 -15.39 17.81
N GLN A 278 -1.51 -16.18 17.69
CA GLN A 278 -2.36 -16.55 18.82
C GLN A 278 -1.58 -17.37 19.86
N GLU A 279 -0.87 -18.40 19.40
CA GLU A 279 -0.05 -19.27 20.22
C GLU A 279 1.16 -18.53 20.81
N LEU A 280 1.75 -17.61 20.05
CA LEU A 280 2.87 -16.78 20.53
C LEU A 280 2.43 -15.79 21.60
N VAL A 281 1.28 -15.13 21.42
CA VAL A 281 0.69 -14.25 22.45
C VAL A 281 0.36 -15.04 23.72
N GLN A 282 -0.16 -16.26 23.56
CA GLN A 282 -0.39 -17.15 24.69
C GLN A 282 0.94 -17.52 25.39
N GLY A 283 1.97 -17.88 24.63
CA GLY A 283 3.30 -18.19 25.16
C GLY A 283 3.92 -17.03 25.94
N CYS A 284 3.84 -15.79 25.41
CA CYS A 284 4.25 -14.58 26.14
C CYS A 284 3.55 -14.48 27.50
N ARG A 285 2.23 -14.72 27.53
CA ARG A 285 1.44 -14.63 28.77
C ARG A 285 1.84 -15.69 29.79
N GLU A 286 2.10 -16.92 29.34
CA GLU A 286 2.55 -18.03 30.18
C GLU A 286 3.89 -17.73 30.84
N GLU A 287 4.80 -17.07 30.12
CA GLU A 287 6.15 -16.72 30.59
C GLU A 287 6.26 -15.32 31.23
N GLY A 288 5.15 -14.57 31.30
CA GLY A 288 5.14 -13.21 31.87
C GLY A 288 5.83 -12.13 31.01
N VAL A 289 6.05 -12.40 29.71
CA VAL A 289 6.69 -11.51 28.75
C VAL A 289 5.65 -10.59 28.07
N LEU A 290 6.01 -9.34 27.81
CA LEU A 290 5.12 -8.41 27.10
C LEU A 290 5.05 -8.77 25.62
N SER A 291 3.84 -8.86 25.07
CA SER A 291 3.61 -9.11 23.64
C SER A 291 3.27 -7.81 22.90
N MET A 292 4.11 -7.43 21.93
CA MET A 292 3.77 -6.38 20.97
C MET A 292 3.62 -6.96 19.58
N ILE A 293 2.40 -6.91 19.04
CA ILE A 293 2.09 -7.52 17.74
C ILE A 293 2.14 -6.46 16.64
N ASP A 294 3.13 -6.57 15.75
CA ASP A 294 3.11 -5.91 14.44
C ASP A 294 2.14 -6.66 13.53
N ALA A 295 0.95 -6.10 13.39
CA ALA A 295 -0.07 -6.56 12.46
C ALA A 295 -0.30 -5.53 11.34
N ALA A 296 0.75 -4.91 10.79
CA ALA A 296 0.61 -3.97 9.68
C ALA A 296 -0.22 -4.56 8.52
N HIS A 297 -0.06 -5.86 8.26
CA HIS A 297 -0.87 -6.62 7.29
C HIS A 297 -2.04 -7.38 7.95
N GLY A 298 -2.72 -6.77 8.92
CA GLY A 298 -3.78 -7.37 9.73
C GLY A 298 -5.20 -6.93 9.34
N ILE A 299 -5.60 -5.73 9.77
CA ILE A 299 -6.98 -5.25 9.66
C ILE A 299 -7.46 -5.18 8.22
N GLY A 300 -8.67 -5.68 7.95
CA GLY A 300 -9.25 -5.76 6.60
C GLY A 300 -8.69 -6.88 5.72
N HIS A 301 -7.67 -7.62 6.19
CA HIS A 301 -7.10 -8.79 5.52
C HIS A 301 -7.44 -10.10 6.24
N ILE A 302 -7.21 -10.16 7.55
CA ILE A 302 -7.57 -11.32 8.40
C ILE A 302 -8.68 -10.96 9.40
N PRO A 303 -9.48 -11.93 9.87
CA PRO A 303 -10.40 -11.68 10.96
C PRO A 303 -9.62 -11.36 12.25
N LEU A 304 -10.02 -10.29 12.94
CA LEU A 304 -9.42 -9.87 14.20
C LEU A 304 -10.49 -9.88 15.31
N ASP A 305 -10.11 -10.45 16.44
CA ASP A 305 -10.89 -10.43 17.68
C ASP A 305 -9.93 -10.17 18.83
N LEU A 306 -9.69 -8.88 19.10
CA LEU A 306 -8.70 -8.47 20.09
C LEU A 306 -9.13 -8.76 21.52
N GLY A 307 -10.44 -8.78 21.79
CA GLY A 307 -10.98 -9.25 23.07
C GLY A 307 -10.63 -10.71 23.36
N LYS A 308 -10.58 -11.57 22.33
CA LYS A 308 -10.13 -12.96 22.45
C LYS A 308 -8.61 -13.12 22.43
N LEU A 309 -7.91 -12.41 21.55
CA LEU A 309 -6.45 -12.51 21.40
C LEU A 309 -5.73 -12.02 22.67
N ASP A 310 -6.21 -10.90 23.22
CA ASP A 310 -5.72 -10.29 24.46
C ASP A 310 -4.18 -10.04 24.53
N PRO A 311 -3.59 -9.35 23.54
CA PRO A 311 -2.17 -8.97 23.55
C PRO A 311 -1.90 -7.78 24.48
N VAL A 312 -0.63 -7.52 24.83
CA VAL A 312 -0.25 -6.31 25.60
C VAL A 312 -0.27 -5.07 24.70
N PHE A 313 0.27 -5.18 23.49
CA PHE A 313 0.22 -4.14 22.46
C PHE A 313 -0.12 -4.79 21.13
N PHE A 314 -0.99 -4.16 20.35
CA PHE A 314 -1.29 -4.61 18.99
C PHE A 314 -1.43 -3.38 18.10
N VAL A 315 -0.78 -3.41 16.94
CA VAL A 315 -0.89 -2.31 15.99
C VAL A 315 -1.10 -2.81 14.57
N THR A 316 -1.97 -2.14 13.83
CA THR A 316 -2.30 -2.51 12.45
C THR A 316 -2.54 -1.28 11.57
N ASN A 317 -2.09 -1.34 10.32
CA ASN A 317 -2.26 -0.26 9.35
C ASN A 317 -3.61 -0.37 8.65
N CYS A 318 -4.47 0.64 8.81
CA CYS A 318 -5.72 0.73 8.08
C CYS A 318 -5.51 1.12 6.62
N ASP A 319 -4.43 1.86 6.34
CA ASP A 319 -4.10 2.39 5.01
C ASP A 319 -3.55 1.37 4.02
N LYS A 320 -3.41 0.10 4.44
CA LYS A 320 -3.05 -1.02 3.57
C LYS A 320 -4.29 -1.73 3.05
N TRP A 321 -4.97 -2.48 3.91
CA TRP A 321 -6.01 -3.42 3.52
C TRP A 321 -7.43 -2.96 3.85
N LEU A 322 -7.60 -1.87 4.61
CA LEU A 322 -8.91 -1.31 4.96
C LEU A 322 -9.35 -0.19 4.00
N PHE A 323 -8.53 0.18 3.02
CA PHE A 323 -8.78 1.25 2.04
C PHE A 323 -8.97 2.65 2.64
N THR A 324 -8.36 2.91 3.79
CA THR A 324 -8.31 4.26 4.34
C THR A 324 -7.20 5.07 3.66
N PRO A 325 -7.24 6.41 3.70
CA PRO A 325 -6.11 7.22 3.29
C PRO A 325 -4.85 6.87 4.08
N ARG A 326 -3.69 7.15 3.48
CA ARG A 326 -2.38 6.95 4.11
C ARG A 326 -2.28 7.65 5.46
N SER A 327 -1.41 7.10 6.30
CA SER A 327 -1.12 7.61 7.64
C SER A 327 -2.20 7.32 8.68
N VAL A 328 -2.80 6.12 8.61
CA VAL A 328 -3.78 5.64 9.61
C VAL A 328 -3.43 4.23 10.09
N ALA A 329 -3.05 4.12 11.36
CA ALA A 329 -2.93 2.86 12.08
C ALA A 329 -3.82 2.86 13.32
N ALA A 330 -4.38 1.69 13.63
CA ALA A 330 -5.11 1.43 14.86
C ALA A 330 -4.14 0.80 15.86
N PHE A 331 -3.97 1.45 17.01
CA PHE A 331 -3.06 1.03 18.07
C PHE A 331 -3.87 0.66 19.32
N PHE A 332 -3.86 -0.63 19.64
CA PHE A 332 -4.59 -1.21 20.75
C PHE A 332 -3.68 -1.42 21.95
N VAL A 333 -4.16 -0.98 23.12
CA VAL A 333 -3.54 -1.17 24.43
C VAL A 333 -4.66 -1.45 25.46
N PRO A 334 -4.72 -2.65 26.03
CA PRO A 334 -5.76 -2.99 26.99
C PRO A 334 -5.63 -2.13 28.25
N LYS A 335 -6.75 -1.81 28.92
CA LYS A 335 -6.80 -0.88 30.07
C LYS A 335 -5.72 -1.13 31.11
N ARG A 336 -5.47 -2.42 31.40
CA ARG A 336 -4.46 -2.86 32.38
C ARG A 336 -3.03 -2.42 32.03
N ASN A 337 -2.72 -2.15 30.76
CA ASN A 337 -1.39 -1.80 30.26
C ASN A 337 -1.26 -0.32 29.83
N GLN A 338 -2.34 0.44 29.74
CA GLN A 338 -2.31 1.84 29.25
C GLN A 338 -1.40 2.76 30.06
N HIS A 339 -1.20 2.47 31.35
CA HIS A 339 -0.28 3.21 32.21
C HIS A 339 1.20 3.14 31.75
N MET A 340 1.54 2.13 30.93
CA MET A 340 2.86 1.99 30.33
C MET A 340 3.09 3.05 29.24
N ILE A 341 2.04 3.52 28.56
CA ILE A 341 2.12 4.59 27.56
C ILE A 341 2.02 5.94 28.27
N ARG A 342 3.18 6.47 28.66
CA ARG A 342 3.31 7.74 29.39
C ARG A 342 3.18 8.96 28.49
N THR A 343 3.55 8.86 27.22
CA THR A 343 3.49 9.94 26.22
C THR A 343 3.28 9.39 24.81
N THR A 344 2.77 10.24 23.91
CA THR A 344 2.72 9.98 22.46
C THR A 344 4.08 10.21 21.79
N LEU A 345 4.18 9.87 20.51
CA LEU A 345 5.30 10.23 19.66
C LEU A 345 4.84 11.15 18.50
N PRO A 346 5.24 12.43 18.48
CA PRO A 346 6.00 13.14 19.52
C PRO A 346 5.17 13.39 20.80
N THR A 347 5.86 13.72 21.89
CA THR A 347 5.22 14.20 23.13
C THR A 347 4.46 15.50 22.86
N SER A 348 3.25 15.62 23.41
CA SER A 348 2.39 16.79 23.18
C SER A 348 1.57 17.18 24.42
N HIS A 349 0.56 18.03 24.24
CA HIS A 349 -0.17 18.70 25.31
C HIS A 349 -0.90 17.75 26.28
N GLY A 350 -1.27 16.54 25.84
CA GLY A 350 -1.89 15.56 26.71
C GLY A 350 -0.94 14.93 27.74
N PHE A 351 0.37 15.10 27.60
CA PHE A 351 1.36 14.51 28.52
C PHE A 351 1.20 15.06 29.93
N ARG A 352 1.16 14.16 30.92
CA ARG A 352 1.04 14.52 32.34
C ARG A 352 2.29 14.07 33.09
N PRO A 353 3.14 14.99 33.59
CA PRO A 353 4.29 14.63 34.40
C PRO A 353 3.90 13.83 35.65
N LEU A 354 4.79 12.93 36.11
CA LEU A 354 4.57 12.17 37.36
C LEU A 354 4.73 13.04 38.61
N ALA A 355 5.71 13.96 38.58
CA ALA A 355 5.76 15.01 39.58
C ALA A 355 4.48 15.85 39.48
N ALA A 356 3.89 16.28 40.60
CA ALA A 356 2.68 17.11 40.67
C ALA A 356 2.91 18.55 40.15
N ARG A 357 3.52 18.67 38.96
CA ARG A 357 3.75 19.89 38.22
C ARG A 357 2.62 20.05 37.21
N GLN A 358 1.94 21.17 37.28
CA GLN A 358 0.94 21.53 36.29
C GLN A 358 1.65 22.01 35.02
N VAL A 359 1.44 21.29 33.91
CA VAL A 359 1.85 21.74 32.57
C VAL A 359 0.60 22.27 31.87
N PHE A 360 0.73 23.41 31.21
CA PHE A 360 -0.38 24.05 30.52
C PHE A 360 -0.77 23.23 29.27
N ASP A 361 -2.05 22.86 29.18
CA ASP A 361 -2.67 22.26 28.00
C ASP A 361 -3.54 23.32 27.30
N PRO A 362 -3.15 23.82 26.11
CA PRO A 362 -3.94 24.78 25.35
C PRO A 362 -5.13 24.15 24.61
N MET A 363 -5.29 22.82 24.64
CA MET A 363 -6.41 22.15 24.01
C MET A 363 -7.66 22.26 24.88
N PRO A 364 -8.84 22.47 24.28
CA PRO A 364 -10.07 22.46 25.06
C PRO A 364 -10.32 21.08 25.67
N SER A 365 -11.08 21.07 26.76
CA SER A 365 -11.65 19.83 27.30
C SER A 365 -12.49 19.13 26.23
N SER A 366 -12.34 17.82 26.08
CA SER A 366 -13.21 16.97 25.26
C SER A 366 -14.00 16.03 26.16
N GLN A 367 -14.91 15.26 25.59
CA GLN A 367 -15.64 14.22 26.32
C GLN A 367 -14.75 13.01 26.72
N GLU A 368 -13.47 12.98 26.30
CA GLU A 368 -12.58 11.87 26.60
C GLU A 368 -12.01 11.96 28.01
N THR A 369 -12.30 10.94 28.82
CA THR A 369 -11.83 10.84 30.20
C THR A 369 -10.65 9.89 30.35
N ASN A 370 -10.41 9.00 29.38
CA ASN A 370 -9.28 8.09 29.42
C ASN A 370 -7.95 8.86 29.18
N PRO A 371 -7.00 8.85 30.13
CA PRO A 371 -5.77 9.63 30.01
C PRO A 371 -4.86 9.24 28.85
N MET A 372 -4.76 7.95 28.51
CA MET A 372 -3.95 7.52 27.36
C MET A 372 -4.60 8.04 26.09
N VAL A 373 -5.89 7.78 25.91
CA VAL A 373 -6.63 8.16 24.72
C VAL A 373 -6.61 9.68 24.49
N LYS A 374 -6.79 10.47 25.55
CA LYS A 374 -6.76 11.93 25.47
C LYS A 374 -5.45 12.46 24.87
N GLN A 375 -4.32 11.78 25.11
CA GLN A 375 -3.03 12.15 24.52
C GLN A 375 -2.99 11.98 23.00
N PHE A 376 -3.73 10.99 22.47
CA PHE A 376 -3.79 10.72 21.03
C PHE A 376 -4.87 11.56 20.30
N GLU A 377 -5.64 12.40 20.99
CA GLU A 377 -6.52 13.38 20.32
C GLU A 377 -5.71 14.50 19.64
N TYR A 378 -4.55 14.85 20.20
CA TYR A 378 -3.66 15.87 19.65
C TYR A 378 -2.22 15.58 20.07
N PHE A 379 -1.40 15.18 19.09
CA PHE A 379 0.02 14.91 19.28
C PHE A 379 0.91 15.71 18.31
N GLY A 380 0.44 16.90 17.93
CA GLY A 380 1.08 17.77 16.94
C GLY A 380 0.14 18.09 15.78
N THR A 381 0.36 19.25 15.16
CA THR A 381 -0.44 19.67 14.00
C THR A 381 -0.09 18.80 12.79
N ILE A 382 -1.07 18.03 12.32
CA ILE A 382 -0.99 17.18 11.13
C ILE A 382 -2.28 17.29 10.32
N ASP A 383 -2.28 16.77 9.10
CA ASP A 383 -3.54 16.53 8.38
C ASP A 383 -4.29 15.37 9.02
N ASN A 384 -5.37 15.69 9.73
CA ASN A 384 -6.22 14.74 10.43
C ASN A 384 -7.34 14.14 9.56
N ALA A 385 -7.52 14.63 8.33
CA ALA A 385 -8.56 14.16 7.43
C ALA A 385 -8.52 12.64 7.14
N PRO A 386 -7.34 11.97 7.07
CA PRO A 386 -7.27 10.51 6.97
C PRO A 386 -8.03 9.77 8.09
N TYR A 387 -7.92 10.23 9.34
CA TYR A 387 -8.61 9.63 10.48
C TYR A 387 -10.13 9.78 10.40
N CYS A 388 -10.63 10.79 9.71
CA CYS A 388 -12.05 11.02 9.50
C CYS A 388 -12.67 10.10 8.44
N CYS A 389 -11.84 9.41 7.63
CA CYS A 389 -12.30 8.64 6.48
C CYS A 389 -12.66 7.17 6.78
N ILE A 390 -12.48 6.71 8.03
CA ILE A 390 -12.74 5.32 8.44
C ILE A 390 -14.14 4.87 8.06
N GLU A 391 -15.16 5.65 8.41
CA GLU A 391 -16.56 5.31 8.13
C GLU A 391 -16.82 5.12 6.63
N THR A 392 -16.27 6.01 5.80
CA THR A 392 -16.44 5.93 4.34
C THR A 392 -15.75 4.68 3.78
N ALA A 393 -14.57 4.32 4.30
CA ALA A 393 -13.85 3.12 3.90
C ALA A 393 -14.62 1.84 4.28
N LEU A 394 -15.12 1.75 5.52
CA LEU A 394 -15.94 0.63 5.98
C LEU A 394 -17.25 0.52 5.21
N ASN A 395 -17.92 1.63 4.92
CA ASN A 395 -19.14 1.65 4.12
C ASN A 395 -18.89 1.19 2.68
N PHE A 396 -17.81 1.63 2.04
CA PHE A 396 -17.43 1.15 0.71
C PHE A 396 -17.21 -0.36 0.72
N ARG A 397 -16.45 -0.89 1.68
CA ARG A 397 -16.19 -2.33 1.81
C ARG A 397 -17.48 -3.13 2.01
N LYS A 398 -18.38 -2.64 2.87
CA LYS A 398 -19.67 -3.28 3.15
C LYS A 398 -20.60 -3.26 1.95
N GLN A 399 -20.74 -2.12 1.29
CA GLN A 399 -21.76 -1.89 0.26
C GLN A 399 -21.28 -2.24 -1.15
N ALA A 400 -20.08 -1.80 -1.53
CA ALA A 400 -19.55 -1.97 -2.88
C ALA A 400 -18.78 -3.29 -3.05
N CYS A 401 -18.10 -3.77 -2.00
CA CYS A 401 -17.34 -5.03 -2.07
C CYS A 401 -18.09 -6.24 -1.48
N GLY A 402 -19.33 -6.08 -1.03
CA GLY A 402 -20.15 -7.17 -0.48
C GLY A 402 -19.81 -7.58 0.97
N GLY A 403 -18.99 -6.79 1.67
CA GLY A 403 -18.60 -7.05 3.05
C GLY A 403 -17.36 -7.92 3.21
N GLU A 404 -16.93 -8.06 4.47
CA GLU A 404 -15.61 -8.60 4.82
C GLU A 404 -15.40 -10.06 4.41
N ASP A 405 -16.44 -10.90 4.50
CA ASP A 405 -16.36 -12.29 4.06
C ASP A 405 -16.17 -12.41 2.55
N ALA A 406 -16.93 -11.63 1.76
CA ALA A 406 -16.80 -11.62 0.31
C ALA A 406 -15.40 -11.14 -0.13
N ILE A 407 -14.89 -10.07 0.48
CA ILE A 407 -13.55 -9.55 0.24
C ILE A 407 -12.49 -10.63 0.52
N ARG A 408 -12.56 -11.26 1.69
CA ARG A 408 -11.59 -12.30 2.08
C ARG A 408 -11.66 -13.51 1.15
N THR A 409 -12.85 -14.02 0.89
CA THR A 409 -13.03 -15.17 -0.01
C THR A 409 -12.46 -14.88 -1.39
N TYR A 410 -12.75 -13.70 -1.96
CA TYR A 410 -12.20 -13.30 -3.25
C TYR A 410 -10.67 -13.23 -3.22
N CYS A 411 -10.09 -12.47 -2.29
CA CYS A 411 -8.65 -12.30 -2.21
C CYS A 411 -7.91 -13.61 -1.92
N THR A 412 -8.42 -14.47 -1.03
CA THR A 412 -7.79 -15.77 -0.74
C THR A 412 -7.84 -16.72 -1.93
N ASN A 413 -8.97 -16.77 -2.64
CA ASN A 413 -9.09 -17.61 -3.83
C ASN A 413 -8.17 -17.11 -4.94
N LEU A 414 -8.15 -15.79 -5.17
CA LEU A 414 -7.27 -15.20 -6.17
C LEU A 414 -5.79 -15.37 -5.80
N ALA A 415 -5.41 -15.30 -4.52
CA ALA A 415 -4.03 -15.52 -4.10
C ALA A 415 -3.55 -16.95 -4.45
N ARG A 416 -4.40 -17.95 -4.20
CA ARG A 416 -4.12 -19.36 -4.55
C ARG A 416 -4.02 -19.58 -6.04
N GLU A 417 -4.92 -18.98 -6.82
CA GLU A 417 -4.88 -19.11 -8.27
C GLU A 417 -3.67 -18.38 -8.86
N ALA A 418 -3.38 -17.19 -8.36
CA ALA A 418 -2.20 -16.44 -8.75
C ALA A 418 -0.91 -17.21 -8.46
N GLU A 419 -0.81 -17.86 -7.30
CA GLU A 419 0.32 -18.74 -7.00
C GLU A 419 0.44 -19.88 -8.02
N ARG A 420 -0.66 -20.57 -8.35
CA ARG A 420 -0.69 -21.60 -9.41
C ARG A 420 -0.19 -21.06 -10.75
N ILE A 421 -0.67 -19.88 -11.15
CA ILE A 421 -0.29 -19.22 -12.41
C ILE A 421 1.22 -18.90 -12.41
N MET A 422 1.71 -18.30 -11.32
CA MET A 422 3.11 -17.95 -11.13
C MET A 422 4.02 -19.17 -11.22
N VAL A 423 3.71 -20.22 -10.47
CA VAL A 423 4.42 -21.50 -10.45
C VAL A 423 4.47 -22.13 -11.84
N ALA A 424 3.33 -22.21 -12.53
CA ALA A 424 3.24 -22.81 -13.85
C ALA A 424 4.03 -22.02 -14.92
N HIS A 425 3.97 -20.68 -14.89
CA HIS A 425 4.66 -19.84 -15.89
C HIS A 425 6.18 -19.85 -15.71
N LEU A 426 6.64 -19.76 -14.46
CA LEU A 426 8.06 -19.73 -14.11
C LEU A 426 8.70 -21.12 -14.11
N GLY A 427 7.90 -22.19 -13.99
CA GLY A 427 8.40 -23.55 -13.80
C GLY A 427 9.11 -23.73 -12.46
N THR A 428 8.63 -23.04 -11.42
CA THR A 428 9.23 -22.99 -10.07
C THR A 428 8.33 -23.66 -9.04
N GLU A 429 8.57 -23.41 -7.75
CA GLU A 429 7.75 -23.88 -6.64
C GLU A 429 7.00 -22.72 -5.97
N ALA A 430 5.88 -23.05 -5.31
CA ALA A 430 5.24 -22.18 -4.34
C ALA A 430 6.11 -22.12 -3.08
N PHE A 431 5.84 -21.18 -2.17
CA PHE A 431 6.53 -21.11 -0.88
C PHE A 431 5.99 -22.22 0.06
N GLU A 432 6.22 -23.50 -0.27
CA GLU A 432 5.95 -24.68 0.58
C GLU A 432 7.17 -25.64 0.53
N ILE A 433 7.60 -26.19 1.69
CA ILE A 433 8.83 -27.02 1.87
C ILE A 433 8.59 -28.42 1.23
N PRO A 434 9.45 -28.98 0.35
CA PRO A 434 10.70 -29.65 0.76
C PRO A 434 11.98 -29.42 -0.10
N GLU A 435 13.08 -29.95 0.43
CA GLU A 435 14.47 -29.47 0.42
C GLU A 435 15.34 -29.84 -0.81
N GLU A 436 14.75 -30.37 -1.88
CA GLU A 436 15.50 -31.24 -2.81
C GLU A 436 15.85 -30.63 -4.17
N GLN A 437 15.41 -29.40 -4.48
CA GLN A 437 15.46 -28.86 -5.85
C GLN A 437 15.97 -27.42 -6.00
N ARG A 438 16.92 -26.98 -5.17
CA ARG A 438 17.50 -25.63 -5.31
C ARG A 438 18.70 -25.63 -6.26
N VAL A 439 18.61 -24.87 -7.35
CA VAL A 439 19.78 -24.35 -8.07
C VAL A 439 19.47 -22.93 -8.54
N PHE A 440 20.25 -21.94 -8.09
CA PHE A 440 20.87 -20.88 -8.90
C PHE A 440 21.64 -19.94 -7.97
N PHE A 441 22.95 -19.84 -8.16
CA PHE A 441 23.79 -18.88 -7.47
C PHE A 441 23.88 -17.60 -8.30
N ALA A 442 23.62 -16.45 -7.69
CA ALA A 442 24.13 -15.18 -8.19
C ALA A 442 24.96 -14.52 -7.09
N HIS A 443 26.22 -14.21 -7.41
CA HIS A 443 27.14 -13.51 -6.51
C HIS A 443 26.81 -12.01 -6.34
N GLU A 444 25.78 -11.50 -7.02
CA GLU A 444 25.48 -10.06 -7.15
C GLU A 444 24.01 -9.74 -6.76
N VAL A 445 23.54 -10.30 -5.65
CA VAL A 445 22.13 -10.19 -5.21
C VAL A 445 21.61 -8.75 -5.16
N PRO A 446 22.33 -7.76 -4.58
CA PRO A 446 21.84 -6.39 -4.53
C PRO A 446 21.69 -5.75 -5.91
N ALA A 447 22.67 -5.95 -6.80
CA ALA A 447 22.66 -5.35 -8.14
C ALA A 447 21.53 -5.93 -9.01
N VAL A 448 21.33 -7.26 -8.95
CA VAL A 448 20.20 -7.91 -9.65
C VAL A 448 18.87 -7.44 -9.08
N THR A 449 18.73 -7.36 -7.76
CA THR A 449 17.47 -6.93 -7.12
C THR A 449 17.14 -5.48 -7.44
N GLU A 450 18.13 -4.58 -7.39
CA GLU A 450 17.94 -3.18 -7.78
C GLU A 450 17.55 -3.07 -9.27
N TRP A 451 18.25 -3.80 -10.14
CA TRP A 451 17.95 -3.80 -11.56
C TRP A 451 16.54 -4.31 -11.85
N ILE A 452 16.13 -5.43 -11.24
CA ILE A 452 14.76 -5.95 -11.38
C ILE A 452 13.74 -4.93 -10.85
N ASN A 453 13.98 -4.33 -9.68
CA ASN A 453 13.08 -3.31 -9.11
C ASN A 453 12.93 -2.10 -10.05
N ARG A 454 14.03 -1.63 -10.65
CA ARG A 454 13.99 -0.59 -11.68
C ARG A 454 13.21 -1.05 -12.89
N GLN A 455 13.45 -2.25 -13.40
CA GLN A 455 12.70 -2.73 -14.57
C GLN A 455 11.20 -2.87 -14.27
N PHE A 456 10.82 -3.37 -13.09
CA PHE A 456 9.42 -3.40 -12.67
C PHE A 456 8.76 -2.03 -12.79
N VAL A 457 9.41 -0.99 -12.26
CA VAL A 457 8.86 0.37 -12.25
C VAL A 457 9.00 1.07 -13.60
N GLU A 458 10.18 1.03 -14.21
CA GLU A 458 10.55 1.81 -15.39
C GLU A 458 10.09 1.16 -16.70
N THR A 459 10.04 -0.17 -16.77
CA THR A 459 9.72 -0.93 -18.01
C THR A 459 8.35 -1.58 -17.95
N TYR A 460 7.96 -2.16 -16.81
CA TYR A 460 6.72 -2.93 -16.70
C TYR A 460 5.61 -2.20 -15.89
N GLN A 461 5.88 -0.98 -15.40
CA GLN A 461 4.93 -0.12 -14.66
C GLN A 461 4.14 -0.87 -13.57
N THR A 462 4.84 -1.80 -12.93
CA THR A 462 4.33 -2.64 -11.84
C THR A 462 5.36 -2.63 -10.72
N TYR A 463 5.03 -3.26 -9.60
CA TYR A 463 6.01 -3.50 -8.56
C TYR A 463 5.65 -4.77 -7.81
N LEU A 464 6.63 -5.66 -7.72
CA LEU A 464 6.54 -6.84 -6.90
C LEU A 464 7.72 -6.85 -5.94
N SER A 465 7.43 -7.03 -4.66
CA SER A 465 8.49 -7.11 -3.66
C SER A 465 9.23 -8.43 -3.82
N LEU A 466 10.55 -8.36 -4.01
CA LEU A 466 11.41 -9.55 -4.04
C LEU A 466 12.14 -9.69 -2.70
N LEU A 467 12.15 -10.91 -2.17
CA LEU A 467 12.90 -11.29 -0.98
C LEU A 467 13.97 -12.31 -1.39
N PHE A 468 15.24 -12.03 -1.11
CA PHE A 468 16.28 -13.03 -1.30
C PHE A 468 16.40 -13.89 -0.04
N HIS A 469 16.14 -15.19 -0.16
CA HIS A 469 16.16 -16.14 0.96
C HIS A 469 16.69 -17.50 0.50
N ARG A 470 17.60 -18.09 1.28
CA ARG A 470 18.22 -19.40 1.05
C ARG A 470 18.77 -19.61 -0.38
N GLY A 471 19.38 -18.57 -0.93
CA GLY A 471 20.01 -18.62 -2.25
C GLY A 471 19.06 -18.34 -3.42
N SER A 472 17.80 -17.96 -3.16
CA SER A 472 16.79 -17.74 -4.21
C SER A 472 16.00 -16.45 -3.98
N TRP A 473 15.52 -15.84 -5.05
CA TRP A 473 14.56 -14.73 -4.97
C TRP A 473 13.14 -15.27 -4.90
N TRP A 474 12.39 -14.77 -3.92
CA TRP A 474 11.00 -15.06 -3.69
C TRP A 474 10.17 -13.82 -3.98
N ALA A 475 9.17 -13.99 -4.81
CA ALA A 475 8.32 -12.89 -5.24
C ALA A 475 7.06 -12.84 -4.39
N ARG A 476 6.83 -11.72 -3.71
CA ARG A 476 5.65 -11.53 -2.87
C ARG A 476 4.55 -10.81 -3.63
N LEU A 477 3.55 -11.59 -4.09
CA LEU A 477 2.33 -11.05 -4.67
C LEU A 477 1.35 -10.60 -3.59
N SER A 478 0.61 -9.52 -3.88
CA SER A 478 -0.46 -9.04 -3.03
C SER A 478 -1.70 -8.83 -3.89
N VAL A 479 -2.73 -9.63 -3.63
CA VAL A 479 -4.01 -9.56 -4.34
C VAL A 479 -5.03 -8.81 -3.50
N ALA A 480 -5.87 -8.02 -4.18
CA ALA A 480 -6.92 -7.21 -3.58
C ALA A 480 -8.15 -7.22 -4.49
N VAL A 481 -9.27 -6.65 -4.05
CA VAL A 481 -10.56 -6.64 -4.78
C VAL A 481 -10.55 -5.93 -6.15
N TYR A 482 -9.45 -5.28 -6.50
CA TYR A 482 -9.24 -4.57 -7.77
C TYR A 482 -8.14 -5.20 -8.64
N VAL A 483 -7.62 -6.36 -8.21
CA VAL A 483 -6.68 -7.21 -8.96
C VAL A 483 -7.46 -8.42 -9.43
N ASP A 484 -7.26 -8.86 -10.66
CA ASP A 484 -7.90 -10.06 -11.23
C ASP A 484 -6.87 -11.11 -11.69
N ILE A 485 -7.35 -12.14 -12.39
CA ILE A 485 -6.50 -13.25 -12.87
C ILE A 485 -5.55 -12.76 -13.96
N GLU A 486 -6.02 -11.86 -14.82
CA GLU A 486 -5.29 -11.29 -15.93
C GLU A 486 -4.08 -10.48 -15.43
N ASP A 487 -4.24 -9.70 -14.36
CA ASP A 487 -3.13 -9.06 -13.66
C ASP A 487 -2.09 -10.07 -13.14
N CYS A 488 -2.55 -11.22 -12.64
CA CYS A 488 -1.70 -12.28 -12.12
C CYS A 488 -0.93 -12.99 -13.25
N GLU A 489 -1.56 -13.22 -14.39
CA GLU A 489 -0.89 -13.74 -15.59
C GLU A 489 0.12 -12.74 -16.15
N TYR A 490 -0.22 -11.46 -16.16
CA TYR A 490 0.67 -10.40 -16.62
C TYR A 490 1.95 -10.36 -15.78
N ILE A 491 1.84 -10.31 -14.45
CA ILE A 491 3.03 -10.25 -13.59
C ILE A 491 3.85 -11.55 -13.67
N ALA A 492 3.23 -12.70 -13.90
CA ALA A 492 3.93 -13.97 -14.15
C ALA A 492 4.78 -13.93 -15.42
N LYS A 493 4.21 -13.42 -16.53
CA LYS A 493 4.92 -13.22 -17.79
C LYS A 493 6.10 -12.26 -17.63
N VAL A 494 5.87 -11.13 -16.95
CA VAL A 494 6.90 -10.12 -16.65
C VAL A 494 8.05 -10.72 -15.83
N LEU A 495 7.74 -11.47 -14.77
CA LEU A 495 8.76 -12.10 -13.93
C LEU A 495 9.58 -13.16 -14.67
N LYS A 496 8.94 -13.91 -15.57
CA LYS A 496 9.63 -14.88 -16.41
C LYS A 496 10.62 -14.18 -17.33
N GLU A 497 10.16 -13.15 -18.03
CA GLU A 497 11.00 -12.36 -18.94
C GLU A 497 12.18 -11.73 -18.18
N LEU A 498 11.92 -11.12 -17.02
CA LEU A 498 12.96 -10.55 -16.17
C LEU A 498 13.99 -11.58 -15.70
N SER A 499 13.53 -12.78 -15.32
CA SER A 499 14.42 -13.89 -14.95
C SER A 499 15.35 -14.28 -16.11
N GLU A 500 14.82 -14.40 -17.32
CA GLU A 500 15.61 -14.72 -18.53
C GLU A 500 16.60 -13.59 -18.88
N ARG A 501 16.19 -12.33 -18.74
CA ARG A 501 17.06 -11.15 -18.95
C ARG A 501 18.21 -11.11 -17.94
N VAL A 502 17.94 -11.45 -16.68
CA VAL A 502 18.98 -11.59 -15.64
C VAL A 502 19.95 -12.71 -15.99
N GLN A 503 19.46 -13.87 -16.47
CA GLN A 503 20.31 -14.97 -16.91
C GLN A 503 21.23 -14.59 -18.07
N ARG A 504 20.77 -13.72 -18.98
CA ARG A 504 21.60 -13.14 -20.06
C ARG A 504 22.60 -12.08 -19.57
N GLY A 505 22.57 -11.72 -18.30
CA GLY A 505 23.47 -10.74 -17.71
C GLY A 505 23.15 -9.29 -18.06
N GLU A 506 21.91 -8.98 -18.46
CA GLU A 506 21.50 -7.61 -18.86
C GLU A 506 21.65 -6.59 -17.73
N TYR A 507 21.61 -7.02 -16.47
CA TYR A 507 21.85 -6.14 -15.33
C TYR A 507 23.31 -5.62 -15.25
N LYS A 508 24.27 -6.28 -15.93
CA LYS A 508 25.69 -5.88 -15.93
C LYS A 508 26.00 -4.77 -16.93
N SER A 509 25.17 -4.58 -17.96
CA SER A 509 25.43 -3.57 -19.00
C SER A 509 25.10 -2.15 -18.54
N GLN A 510 24.25 -1.97 -17.52
CA GLN A 510 23.91 -0.65 -16.98
C GLN A 510 24.99 -0.05 -16.05
N ASN A 511 25.90 -0.86 -15.51
CA ASN A 511 26.99 -0.38 -14.63
C ASN A 511 28.23 0.13 -15.38
N ARG A 512 28.18 0.28 -16.72
CA ARG A 512 29.34 0.72 -17.52
C ARG A 512 29.37 2.22 -17.83
N ASP A 513 28.31 2.96 -17.50
CA ASP A 513 28.18 4.39 -17.82
C ASP A 513 28.15 5.32 -16.60
N THR A 514 28.67 4.89 -15.44
CA THR A 514 28.89 5.75 -14.26
C THR A 514 30.37 5.95 -13.97
#